data_AF-A0AAD8FBI9-F1
#
_entry.id   AF-A0AAD8FBI9-F1
#
_cell.length_a   1.000
_cell.length_b   1.000
_cell.length_c   1.000
_cell.angle_alpha   90.00
_cell.angle_beta   90.00
_cell.angle_gamma   90.00
#
_symmetry.space_group_name_H-M   'P 1'
#
loop_
_entity.id
_entity.type
_entity.pdbx_description
1 polymer ?
#
loop_
_entity_poly.entity_id
_entity_poly.type
_entity_poly.pdbx_seq_one_letter_code
_entity_poly.pdbx_strand_id
1 'polypeptide(L)'
;KIHGGQESKRSQIFRKQGGDRNTGSYIKVTEVVRNQRGLRIVTETVINPKGDRIVTGVVKNQRGLRIVTETVINRRGDRIVTGVVKNQRGLRIVTETVINRRGDGIVKEVARNQRGLRIVTETVINERGDRIVTDCQ
;
A
#
# COMPACT_ATOMS: atom_id res chain seq x y z
N LYS A 1 30.15 23.69 -15.88
CA LYS A 1 29.99 23.02 -14.56
C LYS A 1 28.52 22.64 -14.38
N ILE A 2 28.19 21.36 -14.54
CA ILE A 2 27.01 20.70 -13.95
C ILE A 2 27.39 19.23 -13.82
N HIS A 3 27.83 18.81 -12.62
CA HIS A 3 28.05 17.40 -12.33
C HIS A 3 26.69 16.80 -11.97
N GLY A 4 25.97 16.32 -12.98
CA GLY A 4 24.83 15.43 -12.79
C GLY A 4 25.34 14.08 -12.30
N GLY A 5 25.59 13.97 -10.99
CA GLY A 5 25.93 12.68 -10.38
C GLY A 5 24.75 11.73 -10.56
N GLN A 6 24.91 10.71 -11.41
CA GLN A 6 23.92 9.66 -11.56
C GLN A 6 23.70 8.99 -10.21
N GLU A 7 22.49 9.10 -9.66
CA GLU A 7 22.11 8.38 -8.44
C GLU A 7 22.21 6.87 -8.71
N SER A 8 23.16 6.19 -8.05
CA SER A 8 23.23 4.73 -8.12
C SER A 8 22.05 4.11 -7.38
N LYS A 9 21.06 3.63 -8.14
CA LYS A 9 19.93 2.82 -7.66
C LYS A 9 20.29 1.35 -7.85
N ARG A 10 20.12 0.53 -6.81
CA ARG A 10 20.27 -0.92 -6.89
C ARG A 10 18.90 -1.57 -6.73
N SER A 11 18.47 -2.36 -7.73
CA SER A 11 17.29 -3.22 -7.66
C SER A 11 17.69 -4.69 -7.54
N GLN A 12 16.92 -5.46 -6.78
CA GLN A 12 17.04 -6.90 -6.64
C GLN A 12 15.65 -7.52 -6.71
N ILE A 13 15.49 -8.58 -7.52
CA ILE A 13 14.23 -9.32 -7.65
C ILE A 13 14.45 -10.74 -7.16
N PHE A 14 13.58 -11.18 -6.26
CA PHE A 14 13.55 -12.53 -5.72
C PHE A 14 12.22 -13.18 -6.12
N ARG A 15 12.26 -14.36 -6.73
CA ARG A 15 11.07 -15.13 -7.08
C ARG A 15 11.08 -16.45 -6.32
N LYS A 16 9.96 -16.78 -5.68
CA LYS A 16 9.75 -18.05 -4.99
C LYS A 16 8.41 -18.63 -5.40
N GLN A 17 8.38 -19.91 -5.75
CA GLN A 17 7.17 -20.71 -5.74
C GLN A 17 7.10 -21.46 -4.42
N GLY A 18 5.92 -21.52 -3.81
CA GLY A 18 5.68 -22.20 -2.55
C GLY A 18 4.23 -22.66 -2.46
N GLY A 19 3.89 -23.44 -1.45
CA GLY A 19 2.53 -23.90 -1.23
C GLY A 19 2.52 -25.19 -0.43
N ASP A 20 1.55 -25.33 0.46
CA ASP A 20 1.27 -26.56 1.18
C ASP A 20 -0.17 -27.02 0.89
N ARG A 21 -0.59 -28.12 1.53
CA ARG A 21 -1.93 -28.69 1.35
C ARG A 21 -3.06 -27.73 1.75
N ASN A 22 -2.79 -26.73 2.60
CA ASN A 22 -3.80 -25.79 3.10
C ASN A 22 -3.89 -24.50 2.26
N THR A 23 -2.77 -24.05 1.69
CA THR A 23 -2.67 -22.76 0.98
C THR A 23 -2.73 -22.89 -0.53
N GLY A 24 -2.48 -24.09 -1.08
CA GLY A 24 -2.31 -24.28 -2.51
C GLY A 24 -1.00 -23.65 -3.01
N SER A 25 -0.58 -24.01 -4.23
CA SER A 25 0.62 -23.43 -4.85
C SER A 25 0.49 -21.91 -5.00
N TYR A 26 1.53 -21.12 -4.81
CA TYR A 26 1.52 -19.69 -5.04
C TYR A 26 2.85 -19.22 -5.62
N ILE A 27 2.79 -18.09 -6.34
CA ILE A 27 3.97 -17.39 -6.82
C ILE A 27 4.14 -16.16 -5.96
N LYS A 28 5.33 -16.01 -5.38
CA LYS A 28 5.75 -14.81 -4.65
C LYS A 28 6.93 -14.16 -5.36
N VAL A 29 6.82 -12.87 -5.62
CA VAL A 29 7.89 -12.02 -6.16
C VAL A 29 8.15 -10.91 -5.16
N THR A 30 9.42 -10.69 -4.81
CA THR A 30 9.85 -9.60 -3.96
C THR A 30 10.86 -8.77 -4.73
N GLU A 31 10.55 -7.49 -4.94
CA GLU A 31 11.48 -6.51 -5.47
C GLU A 31 11.97 -5.61 -4.35
N VAL A 32 13.28 -5.35 -4.32
CA VAL A 32 13.92 -4.44 -3.36
C VAL A 32 14.72 -3.40 -4.12
N VAL A 33 14.32 -2.14 -3.98
CA VAL A 33 15.05 -0.99 -4.52
C VAL A 33 15.67 -0.19 -3.38
N ARG A 34 16.96 0.15 -3.52
CA ARG A 34 17.69 1.00 -2.57
C ARG A 34 18.50 2.05 -3.30
N ASN A 35 18.67 3.22 -2.69
CA ASN A 35 19.62 4.23 -3.13
C ASN A 35 20.59 4.62 -2.00
N GLN A 36 21.63 5.38 -2.35
CA GLN A 36 22.64 5.85 -1.40
C GLN A 36 22.10 6.85 -0.36
N ARG A 37 20.97 7.51 -0.65
CA ARG A 37 20.28 8.44 0.27
C ARG A 37 19.41 7.72 1.30
N GLY A 38 19.55 6.40 1.40
CA GLY A 38 18.85 5.53 2.35
C GLY A 38 17.34 5.43 2.12
N LEU A 39 16.87 5.71 0.89
CA LEU A 39 15.56 5.25 0.44
C LEU A 39 15.62 3.73 0.28
N ARG A 40 14.65 3.03 0.86
CA ARG A 40 14.41 1.61 0.63
C ARG A 40 12.95 1.41 0.28
N ILE A 41 12.72 0.76 -0.85
CA ILE A 41 11.41 0.31 -1.31
C ILE A 41 11.46 -1.21 -1.36
N VAL A 42 10.43 -1.86 -0.81
CA VAL A 42 10.21 -3.29 -0.94
C VAL A 42 8.80 -3.48 -1.47
N THR A 43 8.66 -4.19 -2.59
CA THR A 43 7.37 -4.56 -3.15
C THR A 43 7.29 -6.08 -3.16
N GLU A 44 6.28 -6.63 -2.53
CA GLU A 44 5.98 -8.05 -2.54
C GLU A 44 4.68 -8.27 -3.32
N THR A 45 4.67 -9.23 -4.23
CA THR A 45 3.47 -9.66 -4.95
C THR A 45 3.29 -11.16 -4.74
N VAL A 46 2.12 -11.56 -4.26
CA VAL A 46 1.73 -12.96 -4.09
C VAL A 46 0.51 -13.23 -4.98
N ILE A 47 0.55 -14.30 -5.76
CA ILE A 47 -0.55 -14.74 -6.63
C ILE A 47 -0.84 -16.20 -6.32
N ASN A 48 -2.09 -16.50 -5.98
CA ASN A 48 -2.56 -17.88 -5.78
C ASN A 48 -3.08 -18.47 -7.11
N PRO A 49 -3.37 -19.79 -7.21
CA PRO A 49 -3.80 -20.42 -8.45
C PRO A 49 -5.21 -20.02 -8.86
N LYS A 50 -6.00 -19.50 -7.92
CA LYS A 50 -7.36 -19.02 -8.15
C LYS A 50 -7.39 -17.64 -8.81
N GLY A 51 -6.23 -16.99 -8.95
CA GLY A 51 -6.08 -15.65 -9.54
C GLY A 51 -6.17 -14.50 -8.54
N ASP A 52 -6.27 -14.78 -7.23
CA ASP A 52 -6.21 -13.72 -6.23
C ASP A 52 -4.77 -13.20 -6.10
N ARG A 53 -4.64 -11.88 -5.97
CA ARG A 53 -3.35 -11.19 -5.91
C ARG A 53 -3.28 -10.29 -4.68
N ILE A 54 -2.18 -10.40 -3.94
CA ILE A 54 -1.82 -9.48 -2.86
C ILE A 54 -0.54 -8.76 -3.26
N VAL A 55 -0.53 -7.43 -3.15
CA VAL A 55 0.66 -6.60 -3.37
C VAL A 55 0.92 -5.77 -2.12
N THR A 56 2.07 -5.97 -1.47
CA THR A 56 2.48 -5.21 -0.30
C THR A 56 3.69 -4.36 -0.63
N GLY A 57 3.58 -3.04 -0.48
CA GLY A 57 4.64 -2.06 -0.64
C GLY A 57 5.11 -1.52 0.71
N VAL A 58 6.42 -1.39 0.90
CA VAL A 58 7.01 -0.72 2.05
C VAL A 58 8.06 0.27 1.57
N VAL A 59 7.86 1.55 1.87
CA VAL A 59 8.84 2.61 1.63
C VAL A 59 9.36 3.13 2.96
N LYS A 60 10.68 3.26 3.07
CA LYS A 60 11.34 3.91 4.21
C LYS A 60 12.42 4.86 3.72
N ASN A 61 12.62 5.96 4.44
CA ASN A 61 13.78 6.83 4.23
C ASN A 61 14.49 7.16 5.55
N GLN A 62 15.66 7.80 5.47
CA GLN A 62 16.46 8.20 6.63
C GLN A 62 15.80 9.26 7.50
N ARG A 63 14.87 10.04 6.94
CA ARG A 63 14.05 11.04 7.67
C ARG A 63 12.88 10.39 8.43
N GLY A 64 12.91 9.06 8.58
CA GLY A 64 11.94 8.23 9.28
C GLY A 64 10.51 8.35 8.76
N LEU A 65 10.33 8.70 7.48
CA LEU A 65 9.11 8.40 6.77
C LEU A 65 9.02 6.88 6.60
N ARG A 66 7.86 6.33 6.93
CA ARG A 66 7.49 4.94 6.61
C ARG A 66 6.11 4.94 5.97
N ILE A 67 6.03 4.39 4.77
CA ILE A 67 4.78 4.13 4.07
C ILE A 67 4.65 2.62 3.93
N VAL A 68 3.48 2.08 4.27
CA VAL A 68 3.10 0.71 3.99
C VAL A 68 1.84 0.76 3.17
N THR A 69 1.80 0.06 2.05
CA THR A 69 0.59 -0.14 1.25
C THR A 69 0.35 -1.62 1.10
N GLU A 70 -0.91 -2.03 1.13
CA GLU A 70 -1.31 -3.37 0.74
C GLU A 70 -2.48 -3.24 -0.23
N THR A 71 -2.47 -4.04 -1.28
CA THR A 71 -3.58 -4.16 -2.22
C THR A 71 -3.93 -5.63 -2.37
N VAL A 72 -5.15 -5.97 -1.99
CA VAL A 72 -5.73 -7.29 -2.21
C VAL A 72 -6.72 -7.17 -3.36
N ILE A 73 -6.56 -8.01 -4.37
CA ILE A 73 -7.50 -8.14 -5.48
C ILE A 73 -7.91 -9.59 -5.56
N ASN A 74 -9.20 -9.85 -5.45
CA ASN A 74 -9.69 -11.19 -5.72
C ASN A 74 -9.85 -11.40 -7.23
N ARG A 75 -9.68 -12.63 -7.70
CA ARG A 75 -10.83 -13.33 -8.24
C ARG A 75 -11.76 -12.62 -9.22
N ARG A 76 -12.73 -11.98 -8.57
CA ARG A 76 -13.97 -11.44 -9.12
C ARG A 76 -13.84 -9.95 -9.45
N GLY A 77 -12.68 -9.36 -9.18
CA GLY A 77 -12.39 -7.94 -9.41
C GLY A 77 -12.59 -7.04 -8.20
N ASP A 78 -12.97 -7.58 -7.03
CA ASP A 78 -13.05 -6.76 -5.82
C ASP A 78 -11.64 -6.43 -5.33
N ARG A 79 -11.46 -5.18 -4.89
CA ARG A 79 -10.18 -4.62 -4.50
C ARG A 79 -10.26 -3.98 -3.12
N ILE A 80 -9.30 -4.31 -2.27
CA ILE A 80 -9.05 -3.62 -1.01
C ILE A 80 -7.66 -3.01 -1.07
N VAL A 81 -7.53 -1.74 -0.70
CA VAL A 81 -6.25 -1.04 -0.57
C VAL A 81 -6.15 -0.49 0.84
N THR A 82 -5.13 -0.88 1.58
CA THR A 82 -4.80 -0.24 2.85
C THR A 82 -3.49 0.51 2.72
N GLY A 83 -3.40 1.66 3.36
CA GLY A 83 -2.25 2.54 3.36
C GLY A 83 -1.98 3.03 4.78
N VAL A 84 -0.72 3.01 5.19
CA VAL A 84 -0.29 3.60 6.45
C VAL A 84 0.93 4.46 6.21
N VAL A 85 0.81 5.74 6.53
CA VAL A 85 1.92 6.69 6.52
C VAL A 85 2.27 7.06 7.94
N LYS A 86 3.56 7.00 8.30
CA LYS A 86 4.10 7.49 9.56
C LYS A 86 5.32 8.35 9.29
N ASN A 87 5.52 9.41 10.07
CA ASN A 87 6.75 10.19 10.07
C ASN A 87 7.33 10.35 11.49
N GLN A 88 8.55 10.90 11.57
CA GLN A 88 9.24 11.13 12.85
C GLN A 88 8.54 12.15 13.76
N ARG A 89 7.67 13.01 13.21
CA ARG A 89 6.92 14.03 13.96
C ARG A 89 5.62 13.47 14.58
N GLY A 90 5.47 12.15 14.61
CA GLY A 90 4.32 11.45 15.19
C GLY A 90 3.02 11.59 14.40
N LEU A 91 3.06 12.06 13.14
CA LEU A 91 1.91 11.94 12.25
C LEU A 91 1.73 10.47 11.86
N ARG A 92 0.51 9.97 11.98
CA ARG A 92 0.06 8.69 11.44
C ARG A 92 -1.22 8.90 10.64
N ILE A 93 -1.20 8.51 9.37
CA ILE A 93 -2.39 8.44 8.52
C ILE A 93 -2.63 6.98 8.16
N VAL A 94 -3.87 6.54 8.28
CA VAL A 94 -4.33 5.23 7.82
C VAL A 94 -5.44 5.47 6.81
N THR A 95 -5.30 4.90 5.62
CA THR A 95 -6.33 4.95 4.58
C THR A 95 -6.73 3.52 4.25
N GLU A 96 -8.02 3.27 4.12
CA GLU A 96 -8.59 2.03 3.64
C GLU A 96 -9.56 2.35 2.51
N THR A 97 -9.42 1.63 1.40
CA THR A 97 -10.30 1.74 0.24
C THR A 97 -10.79 0.36 -0.11
N VAL A 98 -12.10 0.18 -0.15
CA VAL A 98 -12.75 -1.04 -0.64
C VAL A 98 -13.53 -0.67 -1.88
N ILE A 99 -13.30 -1.38 -2.99
CA ILE A 99 -14.03 -1.21 -4.24
C ILE A 99 -14.52 -2.59 -4.68
N ASN A 100 -15.83 -2.73 -4.89
CA ASN A 100 -16.37 -3.95 -5.46
C ASN A 100 -16.21 -3.97 -6.99
N ARG A 101 -16.42 -5.12 -7.60
CA ARG A 101 -16.35 -5.29 -9.07
C ARG A 101 -17.34 -4.44 -9.88
N ARG A 102 -18.35 -3.85 -9.24
CA ARG A 102 -19.35 -2.96 -9.88
C ARG A 102 -18.93 -1.50 -9.87
N GLY A 103 -17.92 -1.15 -9.07
CA GLY A 103 -17.41 0.21 -8.95
C GLY A 103 -17.90 0.96 -7.71
N ASP A 104 -18.73 0.34 -6.86
CA ASP A 104 -19.06 0.94 -5.57
C ASP A 104 -17.83 0.89 -4.65
N GLY A 105 -17.57 2.00 -3.98
CA GLY A 105 -16.36 2.20 -3.21
C GLY A 105 -16.62 2.88 -1.87
N ILE A 106 -15.85 2.48 -0.87
CA ILE A 106 -15.75 3.17 0.42
C ILE A 106 -14.29 3.53 0.64
N VAL A 107 -14.03 4.77 1.01
CA VAL A 107 -12.71 5.25 1.43
C VAL A 107 -12.82 5.76 2.86
N LYS A 108 -12.02 5.21 3.75
CA LYS A 108 -11.88 5.67 5.13
C LYS A 108 -10.47 6.14 5.39
N GLU A 109 -10.33 7.34 5.91
CA GLU A 109 -9.07 7.91 6.34
C GLU A 109 -9.11 8.26 7.82
N VAL A 110 -8.04 7.93 8.54
CA VAL A 110 -7.83 8.31 9.93
C VAL A 110 -6.46 8.95 10.06
N ALA A 111 -6.42 10.23 10.41
CA ALA A 111 -5.18 10.96 10.70
C ALA A 111 -5.07 11.19 12.21
N ARG A 112 -3.89 10.94 12.79
CA ARG A 112 -3.57 11.29 14.17
C ARG A 112 -2.21 11.96 14.24
N ASN A 113 -2.06 12.99 15.07
CA ASN A 113 -0.77 13.61 15.35
C ASN A 113 -0.27 13.31 16.77
N GLN A 114 0.97 13.72 17.06
CA GLN A 114 1.61 13.54 18.37
C GLN A 114 0.89 14.25 19.53
N ARG A 115 0.05 15.25 19.24
CA ARG A 115 -0.74 15.99 20.23
C ARG A 115 -2.09 15.33 20.53
N GLY A 116 -2.38 14.19 19.90
CA GLY A 116 -3.62 13.45 20.12
C GLY A 116 -4.80 13.87 19.25
N LEU A 117 -4.68 14.93 18.44
CA LEU A 117 -5.71 15.30 17.45
C LEU A 117 -5.96 14.12 16.52
N ARG A 118 -7.22 13.74 16.33
CA ARG A 118 -7.65 12.64 15.48
C ARG A 118 -8.74 13.11 14.54
N ILE A 119 -8.50 12.99 13.24
CA ILE A 119 -9.50 13.29 12.21
C ILE A 119 -9.88 11.97 11.55
N VAL A 120 -11.17 11.75 11.35
CA VAL A 120 -11.69 10.63 10.57
C VAL A 120 -12.52 11.18 9.43
N THR A 121 -12.29 10.67 8.23
CA THR A 121 -13.12 10.96 7.06
C THR A 121 -13.53 9.65 6.43
N GLU A 122 -14.80 9.56 6.05
CA GLU A 122 -15.34 8.45 5.29
C GLU A 122 -16.01 9.00 4.03
N THR A 123 -15.79 8.35 2.90
CA THR A 123 -16.39 8.69 1.63
C THR A 123 -16.99 7.42 1.03
N VAL A 124 -18.26 7.46 0.67
CA VAL A 124 -18.93 6.40 -0.09
C VAL A 124 -19.20 6.91 -1.49
N ILE A 125 -18.88 6.09 -2.50
CA ILE A 125 -19.09 6.38 -3.92
C ILE A 125 -19.82 5.18 -4.53
N ASN A 126 -20.86 5.41 -5.33
CA ASN A 126 -21.51 4.34 -6.08
C ASN A 126 -20.97 4.26 -7.52
N GLU A 127 -21.34 3.20 -8.23
CA GLU A 127 -21.00 3.00 -9.65
C GLU A 127 -21.41 4.15 -10.60
N ARG A 128 -22.33 5.02 -10.18
CA ARG A 128 -22.80 6.19 -10.94
C ARG A 128 -22.01 7.48 -10.64
N GLY A 129 -21.13 7.42 -9.65
CA GLY A 129 -20.32 8.56 -9.21
C GLY A 129 -20.96 9.42 -8.13
N ASP A 130 -22.13 9.05 -7.60
CA ASP A 130 -22.73 9.76 -6.46
C ASP A 130 -21.85 9.58 -5.22
N ARG A 131 -21.63 10.67 -4.48
CA ARG A 131 -20.68 10.72 -3.38
C ARG A 131 -21.31 11.24 -2.10
N ILE A 132 -21.08 10.52 -1.00
CA ILE A 132 -21.37 10.96 0.36
C ILE A 132 -20.05 11.08 1.12
N VAL A 133 -19.84 12.17 1.84
CA VAL A 133 -18.66 12.40 2.68
C VAL A 133 -19.12 12.67 4.10
N THR A 134 -18.49 12.00 5.07
CA THR A 134 -18.68 12.23 6.50
C THR A 134 -17.33 12.45 7.16
N ASP A 135 -17.22 13.44 8.03
CA ASP A 135 -16.01 13.70 8.81
C ASP A 135 -16.32 13.89 10.31
N CYS A 136 -15.33 13.60 11.15
CA CYS A 136 -15.35 13.94 12.57
C CYS A 136 -13.93 14.23 13.08
N GLN A 137 -13.84 15.08 14.11
CA GLN A 137 -12.60 15.59 14.72
C GLN A 137 -12.57 15.32 16.24
#